data_AF-A0A929UZ59-F1
#
_entry.id   AF-A0A929UZ59-F1
#
_cell.length_a   1.000
_cell.length_b   1.000
_cell.length_c   1.000
_cell.angle_alpha   90.00
_cell.angle_beta   90.00
_cell.angle_gamma   90.00
#
_symmetry.space_group_name_H-M   'P 1'
#
loop_
_entity.id
_entity.type
_entity.pdbx_description
1 polymer ?
#
loop_
_entity_poly.entity_id
_entity_poly.type
_entity_poly.pdbx_seq_one_letter_code
_entity_poly.pdbx_strand_id
1 'polypeptide(L)' 'MAKHNLGKRSSGILLPIFSLPSRYGIGTYGQAAYDFVDFLKAGGQTYWQILPMGPTGYA' A
#
# COMPACT_ATOMS: atom_id res chain seq x y z
N MET A 1 -23.90 29.26 -10.02
CA MET A 1 -22.62 28.51 -10.14
C MET A 1 -22.75 27.20 -9.36
N ALA A 2 -23.13 26.12 -10.02
CA ALA A 2 -23.33 24.82 -9.36
C ALA A 2 -21.97 24.27 -8.90
N LYS A 3 -21.83 23.96 -7.61
CA LYS A 3 -20.69 23.22 -7.08
C LYS A 3 -20.80 21.78 -7.60
N HIS A 4 -19.99 21.43 -8.60
CA HIS A 4 -19.86 20.05 -9.04
C HIS A 4 -19.23 19.27 -7.88
N ASN A 5 -20.00 18.35 -7.27
CA ASN A 5 -19.48 17.46 -6.23
C ASN A 5 -18.62 16.38 -6.91
N LEU A 6 -17.41 16.73 -7.32
CA LEU A 6 -16.40 15.73 -7.63
C LEU A 6 -16.14 14.94 -6.34
N GLY A 7 -16.20 13.61 -6.40
CA GLY A 7 -15.98 12.74 -5.25
C GLY A 7 -14.71 13.08 -4.46
N LYS A 8 -14.62 12.63 -3.20
CA LYS A 8 -13.50 12.94 -2.31
C LYS A 8 -12.16 12.65 -2.99
N ARG A 9 -11.36 13.69 -3.22
CA ARG A 9 -10.00 13.57 -3.77
C ARG A 9 -9.15 12.68 -2.87
N SER A 10 -8.36 11.82 -3.49
CA SER A 10 -7.56 10.80 -2.80
C SER A 10 -6.29 10.49 -3.59
N SER A 11 -5.27 10.00 -2.89
CA SER A 11 -4.01 9.55 -3.47
C SER A 11 -3.49 8.33 -2.71
N GLY A 12 -2.55 7.61 -3.31
CA GLY A 12 -1.97 6.41 -2.71
C GLY A 12 -0.68 5.98 -3.39
N ILE A 13 -0.07 4.94 -2.83
CA ILE A 13 1.13 4.30 -3.37
C ILE A 13 0.82 2.87 -3.77
N LEU A 14 1.32 2.46 -4.94
CA LEU A 14 1.43 1.06 -5.33
C LEU A 14 2.77 0.51 -4.80
N LEU A 15 2.71 -0.40 -3.84
CA LEU A 15 3.88 -1.11 -3.33
C LEU A 15 3.48 -2.56 -3.03
N PRO A 16 4.09 -3.57 -3.68
CA PRO A 16 3.84 -4.96 -3.33
C PRO A 16 4.34 -5.30 -1.91
N ILE A 17 3.66 -6.20 -1.20
CA ILE A 17 4.07 -6.63 0.16
C ILE A 17 5.49 -7.19 0.17
N PHE A 18 5.87 -7.95 -0.85
CA PHE A 18 7.20 -8.56 -0.96
C PHE A 18 8.33 -7.53 -1.09
N SER A 19 8.03 -6.28 -1.44
CA SER A 19 9.00 -5.18 -1.52
C SER A 19 9.30 -4.52 -0.17
N LEU A 20 8.57 -4.86 0.90
CA LEU A 20 8.83 -4.33 2.23
C LEU A 20 10.18 -4.80 2.77
N PRO A 21 10.87 -3.97 3.57
CA PRO A 21 12.12 -4.35 4.21
C PRO A 21 11.89 -5.55 5.13
N SER A 22 12.80 -6.52 5.06
CA SER A 22 12.71 -7.75 5.84
C SER A 22 14.09 -8.34 6.07
N ARG A 23 14.29 -8.89 7.27
CA ARG A 23 15.49 -9.65 7.64
C ARG A 23 15.51 -11.07 7.06
N TYR A 24 14.43 -11.51 6.41
CA TYR A 24 14.24 -12.88 5.90
C TYR A 24 14.20 -12.95 4.36
N GLY A 25 14.69 -11.91 3.67
CA GLY A 25 14.81 -11.88 2.21
C GLY A 25 13.55 -11.48 1.44
N ILE A 26 12.37 -11.53 2.07
CA ILE A 26 11.11 -11.09 1.45
C ILE A 26 10.22 -10.34 2.45
N GLY A 27 9.56 -9.28 1.97
CA GLY A 27 8.57 -8.54 2.75
C GLY A 27 7.36 -9.39 3.14
N THR A 28 6.81 -9.12 4.32
CA THR A 28 5.70 -9.88 4.92
C THR A 28 4.71 -8.93 5.62
N TYR A 29 3.59 -9.47 6.11
CA TYR A 29 2.63 -8.76 6.97
C TYR A 29 3.15 -8.60 8.42
N GLY A 30 4.38 -8.13 8.59
CA GLY A 30 5.03 -7.88 9.88
C GLY A 30 5.12 -6.39 10.23
N GLN A 31 6.01 -6.03 11.16
CA GLN A 31 6.19 -4.65 11.63
C GLN A 31 6.42 -3.65 10.49
N ALA A 32 7.21 -4.01 9.49
CA ALA A 32 7.47 -3.16 8.32
C ALA A 32 6.18 -2.76 7.55
N ALA A 33 5.14 -3.59 7.57
CA ALA A 33 3.86 -3.24 6.96
C ALA A 33 3.11 -2.17 7.77
N TYR A 34 3.15 -2.26 9.10
CA TYR A 34 2.60 -1.21 9.98
C TYR A 34 3.38 0.10 9.82
N ASP A 35 4.71 0.03 9.83
CA ASP A 35 5.57 1.20 9.64
C ASP A 35 5.29 1.89 8.29
N PHE A 36 5.03 1.10 7.24
CA PHE A 36 4.65 1.62 5.93
C PHE A 36 3.26 2.27 5.93
N VAL A 37 2.28 1.71 6.63
CA VAL A 37 0.96 2.34 6.80
C VAL A 37 1.06 3.66 7.58
N ASP A 38 1.90 3.72 8.62
CA ASP A 38 2.16 4.95 9.36
C ASP A 38 2.84 6.01 8.47
N PHE A 39 3.77 5.59 7.61
CA PHE A 39 4.37 6.46 6.60
C PHE A 39 3.31 7.01 5.61
N LEU A 40 2.42 6.16 5.10
CA LEU A 40 1.33 6.57 4.21
C LEU A 40 0.40 7.58 4.88
N LYS A 41 0.03 7.30 6.14
CA LYS A 41 -0.81 8.19 6.95
C LYS A 41 -0.13 9.54 7.18
N ALA A 42 1.15 9.55 7.55
CA ALA A 42 1.93 10.78 7.73
C ALA A 42 2.03 11.59 6.42
N GLY A 43 2.12 10.90 5.28
CA GLY A 43 2.14 11.50 3.94
C GLY A 43 0.77 11.87 3.37
N GLY A 44 -0.32 11.75 4.14
CA GLY A 44 -1.68 12.06 3.69
C GLY A 44 -2.24 11.12 2.62
N GLN A 45 -1.58 9.97 2.39
CA GLN A 45 -2.04 8.97 1.44
C GLN A 45 -3.23 8.22 2.04
N THR A 46 -4.27 8.01 1.25
CA THR A 46 -5.51 7.35 1.69
C THR A 46 -5.63 5.92 1.17
N TYR A 47 -4.75 5.52 0.25
CA TYR A 47 -4.74 4.19 -0.34
C TYR A 47 -3.32 3.59 -0.36
N TRP A 48 -3.28 2.29 -0.15
CA TRP A 48 -2.15 1.44 -0.49
C TRP A 48 -2.64 0.39 -1.49
N GLN A 49 -2.13 0.44 -2.71
CA GLN A 49 -2.38 -0.60 -3.70
C GLN A 49 -1.28 -1.67 -3.58
N ILE A 50 -1.70 -2.94 -3.54
CA ILE A 50 -0.80 -4.11 -3.54
C ILE A 50 -1.05 -4.97 -4.78
N LEU A 51 -0.11 -5.88 -5.06
CA LEU A 51 -0.26 -6.90 -6.11
C LEU A 51 -1.07 -8.11 -5.61
N PRO A 52 -1.53 -9.00 -6.50
CA PRO A 52 -2.21 -10.22 -6.11
C PRO A 52 -1.39 -11.07 -5.13
N MET A 53 -2.06 -11.61 -4.11
CA MET A 53 -1.45 -12.38 -3.02
C MET A 53 -1.67 -13.90 -3.16
N GLY A 54 -1.89 -14.36 -4.38
CA GLY A 54 -1.89 -15.79 -4.69
C GLY A 54 -0.46 -16.35 -4.66
N PRO A 55 -0.31 -17.69 -4.64
CA PRO A 55 0.97 -18.33 -4.85
C PRO A 55 1.65 -17.79 -6.12
N THR A 56 2.94 -17.48 -6.03
CA THR A 56 3.75 -17.04 -7.17
C THR A 56 4.32 -18.25 -7.90
N GLY A 57 4.33 -18.23 -9.25
CA GLY A 57 5.02 -19.26 -10.04
C GLY A 57 4.23 -20.57 -10.22
N TYR A 58 4.91 -21.59 -10.73
CA TYR A 58 4.31 -22.78 -11.34
C TYR A 58 3.86 -23.85 -10.34
N ALA A 59 2.76 -24.52 -10.67
CA ALA A 59 2.25 -25.72 -10.02
C ALA A 59 3.21 -26.91 -10.15
#